data_AF-A0A9D8YII2-F1
#
_entry.id   AF-A0A9D8YII2-F1
#
_cell.length_a   1.000
_cell.length_b   1.000
_cell.length_c   1.000
_cell.angle_alpha   90.00
_cell.angle_beta   90.00
_cell.angle_gamma   90.00
#
_symmetry.space_group_name_H-M   'P 1'
#
loop_
_entity.id
_entity.type
_entity.pdbx_description
1 polymer ?
#
loop_
_entity_poly.entity_id
_entity_poly.type
_entity_poly.pdbx_seq_one_letter_code
_entity_poly.pdbx_strand_id
1 'polypeptide(L)'
;MSVLLLGVATIWLIVPQSAAVHALTAGAAAAMTLAVMTRTSLGHTGRDIRADRWTQAVYAAVTAGAVLRVSAPFSGELYLMVLTAGGVLWSAAFLVFAVCYAPVLVGPRYRI
;
A
#
# COMPACT_ATOMS: atom_id res chain seq x y z
N MET A 1 -8.27 2.08 -12.35
CA MET A 1 -6.88 2.16 -12.88
C MET A 1 -6.14 0.82 -12.82
N SER A 2 -6.35 -0.01 -11.79
CA SER A 2 -5.74 -1.35 -11.66
C SER A 2 -6.32 -2.44 -12.56
N VAL A 3 -7.63 -2.42 -12.83
CA VAL A 3 -8.29 -3.36 -13.75
C VAL A 3 -7.79 -3.18 -15.20
N LEU A 4 -7.45 -1.93 -15.58
CA LEU A 4 -6.89 -1.62 -16.90
C LEU A 4 -5.49 -2.19 -17.09
N LEU A 5 -4.66 -2.20 -16.03
CA LEU A 5 -3.33 -2.82 -16.10
C LEU A 5 -3.40 -4.35 -16.16
N LEU A 6 -4.40 -4.97 -15.51
CA LEU A 6 -4.63 -6.42 -15.63
C LEU A 6 -5.10 -6.80 -17.04
N GLY A 7 -6.03 -6.03 -17.61
CA GLY A 7 -6.55 -6.27 -18.97
C GLY A 7 -5.50 -6.03 -20.07
N VAL A 8 -4.62 -5.05 -19.90
CA VAL A 8 -3.50 -4.82 -20.83
C VAL A 8 -2.42 -5.91 -20.68
N ALA A 9 -2.15 -6.39 -19.45
CA ALA A 9 -1.18 -7.46 -19.22
C ALA A 9 -1.61 -8.82 -19.81
N THR A 10 -2.91 -9.12 -19.93
CA THR A 10 -3.40 -10.35 -20.57
C THR A 10 -3.35 -10.32 -22.09
N ILE A 11 -3.15 -9.15 -22.72
CA ILE A 11 -3.07 -9.01 -24.18
C ILE A 11 -1.60 -9.08 -24.67
N TRP A 12 -0.62 -8.97 -23.76
CA TRP A 12 0.79 -9.02 -24.09
C TRP A 12 1.51 -10.12 -23.31
N LEU A 13 2.00 -11.15 -24.02
CA LEU A 13 2.88 -12.25 -23.56
C LEU A 13 4.20 -11.80 -22.89
N ILE A 14 4.33 -10.54 -22.48
CA ILE A 14 5.55 -9.85 -22.05
C ILE A 14 5.54 -9.55 -20.54
N VAL A 15 4.37 -9.53 -19.88
CA VAL A 15 4.28 -9.23 -18.44
C VAL A 15 4.19 -10.52 -17.62
N PRO A 16 5.12 -10.78 -16.68
CA PRO A 16 5.03 -11.94 -15.80
C PRO A 16 3.73 -11.90 -14.98
N GLN A 17 3.03 -13.04 -14.89
CA GLN A 17 1.78 -13.15 -14.12
C GLN A 17 1.96 -12.69 -12.66
N SER A 18 3.12 -12.96 -12.05
CA SER A 18 3.45 -12.51 -10.70
C SER A 18 3.47 -10.97 -10.57
N ALA A 19 3.92 -10.24 -11.58
CA ALA A 19 3.89 -8.77 -11.59
C ALA A 19 2.45 -8.26 -11.61
N ALA A 20 1.57 -8.87 -12.42
CA ALA A 20 0.15 -8.52 -12.47
C ALA A 20 -0.56 -8.79 -11.13
N VAL A 21 -0.29 -9.94 -10.51
CA VAL A 21 -0.84 -10.29 -9.18
C VAL A 21 -0.38 -9.31 -8.11
N HIS A 22 0.90 -8.93 -8.09
CA HIS A 22 1.41 -7.93 -7.13
C HIS A 22 0.85 -6.54 -7.38
N ALA A 23 0.69 -6.12 -8.65
CA ALA A 23 0.07 -4.84 -8.98
C ALA A 23 -1.37 -4.76 -8.46
N LEU A 24 -2.14 -5.84 -8.60
CA LEU A 24 -3.52 -5.91 -8.13
C LEU A 24 -3.61 -5.95 -6.60
N THR A 25 -2.86 -6.86 -5.97
CA THR A 25 -2.99 -7.15 -4.54
C THR A 25 -2.15 -6.20 -3.68
N ALA A 26 -0.83 -6.22 -3.85
CA ALA A 26 0.10 -5.41 -3.07
C ALA A 26 0.04 -3.92 -3.43
N GLY A 27 -0.36 -3.58 -4.66
CA GLY A 27 -0.61 -2.21 -5.10
C GLY A 27 -2.03 -1.75 -4.84
N ALA A 28 -2.96 -2.12 -5.72
CA ALA A 28 -4.29 -1.54 -5.75
C ALA A 28 -5.13 -1.86 -4.51
N ALA A 29 -5.22 -3.13 -4.13
CA ALA A 29 -6.01 -3.54 -2.98
C ALA A 29 -5.43 -2.99 -1.67
N ALA A 30 -4.11 -3.12 -1.46
CA ALA A 30 -3.47 -2.59 -0.25
C ALA A 30 -3.59 -1.05 -0.12
N ALA A 31 -3.36 -0.30 -1.21
CA ALA A 31 -3.50 1.15 -1.19
C ALA A 31 -4.95 1.58 -0.93
N MET A 32 -5.93 0.91 -1.56
CA MET A 32 -7.35 1.16 -1.30
C MET A 32 -7.70 0.87 0.16
N THR A 33 -7.24 -0.26 0.70
CA THR A 33 -7.47 -0.64 2.10
C THR A 33 -6.91 0.42 3.04
N LEU A 34 -5.64 0.83 2.88
CA LEU A 34 -5.06 1.89 3.71
C LEU A 34 -5.80 3.23 3.53
N ALA A 35 -6.24 3.55 2.32
CA ALA A 35 -7.03 4.76 2.06
C ALA A 35 -8.41 4.74 2.73
N VAL A 36 -9.04 3.58 2.84
CA VAL A 36 -10.30 3.43 3.59
C VAL A 36 -10.00 3.51 5.08
N MET A 37 -9.07 2.68 5.58
CA MET A 37 -8.76 2.57 7.02
C MET A 37 -8.35 3.91 7.65
N THR A 38 -7.49 4.68 6.99
CA THR A 38 -7.05 6.00 7.49
C THR A 38 -8.21 6.99 7.57
N ARG A 39 -9.04 7.09 6.52
CA ARG A 39 -10.19 8.01 6.46
C ARG A 39 -11.28 7.62 7.44
N THR A 40 -11.62 6.33 7.56
CA THR A 40 -12.65 5.87 8.49
C THR A 40 -12.19 6.01 9.94
N SER A 41 -10.91 5.78 10.23
CA SER A 41 -10.35 6.00 11.57
C SER A 41 -10.49 7.47 12.01
N LEU A 42 -10.19 8.42 11.14
CA LEU A 42 -10.35 9.86 11.45
C LEU A 42 -11.83 10.25 11.49
N GLY A 43 -12.61 9.90 10.46
CA GLY A 43 -14.01 10.28 10.33
C GLY A 43 -14.90 9.75 11.46
N HIS A 44 -14.75 8.48 11.86
CA HIS A 44 -15.55 7.93 12.95
C HIS A 44 -15.13 8.43 14.33
N THR A 45 -13.90 8.90 14.48
CA THR A 45 -13.41 9.45 15.75
C THR A 45 -13.60 10.96 15.88
N GLY A 46 -14.25 11.60 14.89
CA GLY A 46 -14.56 13.03 14.90
C GLY A 46 -13.35 13.93 14.64
N ARG A 47 -12.27 13.37 14.09
CA ARG A 47 -11.05 14.11 13.76
C ARG A 47 -11.07 14.56 12.29
N ASP A 48 -10.38 15.66 12.01
CA ASP A 48 -10.24 16.16 10.64
C ASP A 48 -9.60 15.10 9.73
N ILE A 49 -10.21 14.86 8.57
CA ILE A 49 -9.70 13.92 7.57
C ILE A 49 -8.57 14.59 6.79
N ARG A 50 -7.41 14.70 7.42
CA ARG A 50 -6.20 15.29 6.84
C ARG A 50 -5.04 14.30 6.91
N ALA A 51 -4.35 14.11 5.79
CA ALA A 51 -3.14 13.29 5.73
C ALA A 51 -1.96 14.06 6.34
N ASP A 52 -1.63 13.71 7.59
CA ASP A 52 -0.41 14.17 8.24
C ASP A 52 0.84 13.50 7.64
N ARG A 53 2.03 13.85 8.16
CA ARG A 53 3.29 13.29 7.66
C ARG A 53 3.37 11.77 7.76
N TRP A 54 2.74 11.17 8.77
CA TRP A 54 2.74 9.72 8.98
C TRP A 54 1.83 9.02 7.99
N THR A 55 0.64 9.58 7.75
CA THR A 55 -0.29 9.11 6.73
C THR A 55 0.35 9.17 5.34
N GLN A 56 1.07 10.25 5.04
CA GLN A 56 1.83 10.38 3.79
C GLN A 56 2.94 9.33 3.69
N ALA A 57 3.68 9.07 4.79
CA ALA A 57 4.71 8.04 4.83
C ALA A 57 4.13 6.63 4.61
N VAL A 58 2.96 6.32 5.17
CA VAL A 58 2.24 5.06 4.94
C VAL A 58 1.93 4.88 3.46
N TYR A 59 1.39 5.90 2.79
CA TYR A 59 1.11 5.82 1.36
C TYR A 59 2.38 5.72 0.50
N ALA A 60 3.41 6.50 0.82
CA ALA A 60 4.68 6.42 0.11
C ALA A 60 5.30 5.01 0.24
N ALA A 61 5.31 4.44 1.44
CA ALA A 61 5.90 3.13 1.70
C ALA A 61 5.11 1.99 1.03
N VAL A 62 3.78 1.99 1.09
CA VAL A 62 2.98 0.94 0.43
C VAL A 62 3.11 1.02 -1.09
N THR A 63 3.12 2.24 -1.66
CA THR A 63 3.30 2.44 -3.10
C THR A 63 4.69 2.04 -3.56
N ALA A 64 5.74 2.44 -2.85
CA ALA A 64 7.11 2.01 -3.15
C ALA A 64 7.26 0.49 -3.04
N GLY A 65 6.70 -0.12 -1.99
CA GLY A 65 6.70 -1.56 -1.81
C GLY A 65 5.97 -2.33 -2.93
N ALA A 66 4.89 -1.77 -3.47
CA ALA A 66 4.19 -2.33 -4.63
C ALA A 66 5.02 -2.21 -5.91
N VAL A 67 5.60 -1.03 -6.17
CA VAL A 67 6.46 -0.80 -7.36
C VAL A 67 7.65 -1.75 -7.38
N LEU A 68 8.32 -1.95 -6.24
CA LEU A 68 9.42 -2.92 -6.14
C LEU A 68 8.96 -4.35 -6.44
N ARG A 69 7.80 -4.79 -5.94
CA ARG A 69 7.29 -6.14 -6.24
C ARG A 69 6.89 -6.33 -7.71
N VAL A 70 6.33 -5.30 -8.33
CA VAL A 70 5.98 -5.33 -9.76
C VAL A 70 7.23 -5.33 -10.64
N SER A 71 8.29 -4.63 -10.21
CA SER A 71 9.57 -4.57 -10.93
C SER A 71 10.49 -5.76 -10.66
N ALA A 72 10.29 -6.51 -9.56
CA ALA A 72 11.17 -7.63 -9.17
C ALA A 72 11.43 -8.64 -10.31
N PRO A 73 10.43 -9.13 -11.07
CA PRO A 73 10.65 -10.08 -12.17
C PRO A 73 11.58 -9.57 -13.29
N PHE A 74 11.76 -8.25 -13.40
CA PHE A 74 12.61 -7.61 -14.41
C PHE A 74 14.04 -7.33 -13.91
N SER A 75 14.35 -7.67 -12.65
CA SER A 75 15.63 -7.32 -12.01
C SER A 75 16.72 -8.40 -12.11
N GLY A 76 16.45 -9.50 -12.81
CA GLY A 76 17.42 -10.58 -13.02
C GLY A 76 17.89 -11.20 -11.71
N GLU A 77 19.21 -11.24 -11.49
CA GLU A 77 19.83 -11.81 -10.29
C GLU A 77 19.41 -11.10 -8.99
N LEU A 78 19.00 -9.83 -9.07
CA LEU A 78 18.55 -9.05 -7.91
C LEU A 78 17.10 -9.36 -7.52
N TYR A 79 16.42 -10.29 -8.20
CA TYR A 79 15.01 -10.62 -7.98
C TYR A 79 14.65 -10.73 -6.50
N LEU A 80 15.38 -11.56 -5.74
CA LEU A 80 15.05 -11.80 -4.33
C LEU A 80 15.29 -10.54 -3.48
N MET A 81 16.34 -9.76 -3.77
CA MET A 81 16.64 -8.52 -3.06
C MET A 81 15.57 -7.45 -3.31
N VAL A 82 15.17 -7.27 -4.57
CA VAL A 82 14.11 -6.31 -4.94
C VAL A 82 12.77 -6.72 -4.34
N LEU A 83 12.44 -8.02 -4.41
CA LEU A 83 11.20 -8.55 -3.85
C LEU A 83 11.15 -8.39 -2.32
N THR A 84 12.25 -8.69 -1.62
CA THR A 84 12.34 -8.55 -0.15
C THR A 84 12.35 -7.10 0.31
N ALA A 85 13.03 -6.20 -0.41
CA ALA A 85 12.96 -4.76 -0.15
C ALA A 85 11.53 -4.23 -0.31
N GLY A 86 10.84 -4.66 -1.37
CA GLY A 86 9.40 -4.41 -1.53
C GLY A 86 8.62 -4.95 -0.32
N GLY A 87 8.87 -6.22 0.01
CA GLY A 87 8.53 -6.92 1.25
C GLY A 87 8.42 -6.00 2.45
N VAL A 88 9.59 -5.52 2.86
CA VAL A 88 9.84 -4.70 4.03
C VAL A 88 9.10 -3.36 3.96
N LEU A 89 9.15 -2.63 2.83
CA LEU A 89 8.47 -1.33 2.72
C LEU A 89 6.95 -1.44 2.89
N TRP A 90 6.36 -2.48 2.29
CA TRP A 90 4.93 -2.72 2.42
C TRP A 90 4.55 -3.09 3.86
N SER A 91 5.31 -3.99 4.50
CA SER A 91 5.07 -4.34 5.91
C SER A 91 5.25 -3.13 6.83
N ALA A 92 6.25 -2.29 6.57
CA ALA A 92 6.49 -1.06 7.30
C ALA A 92 5.30 -0.08 7.16
N ALA A 93 4.68 0.02 5.98
CA ALA A 93 3.49 0.86 5.80
C ALA A 93 2.34 0.43 6.73
N PHE A 94 2.04 -0.86 6.80
CA PHE A 94 1.00 -1.39 7.69
C PHE A 94 1.38 -1.24 9.16
N LEU A 95 2.65 -1.42 9.51
CA LEU A 95 3.13 -1.24 10.88
C LEU A 95 3.02 0.22 11.33
N VAL A 96 3.45 1.17 10.49
CA VAL A 96 3.32 2.61 10.78
C VAL A 96 1.85 3.00 10.90
N PHE A 97 0.98 2.51 10.02
CA PHE A 97 -0.46 2.70 10.15
C PHE A 97 -0.95 2.19 11.52
N ALA A 98 -0.63 0.94 11.87
CA ALA A 98 -1.09 0.34 13.12
C ALA A 98 -0.63 1.14 14.34
N VAL A 99 0.64 1.54 14.40
CA VAL A 99 1.21 2.30 15.53
C VAL A 99 0.62 3.71 15.61
N CYS A 100 0.49 4.43 14.49
CA CYS A 100 0.01 5.81 14.48
C CYS A 100 -1.51 5.92 14.69
N TYR A 101 -2.28 4.94 14.20
CA TYR A 101 -3.75 4.96 14.30
C TYR A 101 -4.32 4.17 15.48
N ALA A 102 -3.55 3.30 16.14
CA ALA A 102 -3.96 2.67 17.40
C ALA A 102 -4.46 3.67 18.46
N PRO A 103 -3.73 4.75 18.81
CA PRO A 103 -4.23 5.71 19.81
C PRO A 103 -5.44 6.52 19.32
N VAL A 104 -5.59 6.72 18.00
CA VAL A 104 -6.77 7.37 17.40
C VAL A 104 -8.03 6.54 17.65
N LEU A 105 -7.92 5.22 17.51
CA LEU A 105 -9.02 4.26 17.62
C LEU A 105 -9.35 3.86 19.06
N VAL A 106 -8.35 3.74 19.93
CA VAL A 106 -8.51 3.33 21.33
C VAL A 106 -8.69 4.52 22.27
N GLY A 107 -8.19 5.69 21.89
CA GLY A 107 -8.28 6.91 22.69
C GLY A 107 -9.69 7.51 22.75
N PRO A 108 -9.93 8.47 23.65
CA PRO A 108 -11.19 9.18 23.73
C PRO A 108 -11.56 9.80 22.38
N ARG A 109 -12.85 9.74 22.04
CA ARG A 109 -13.38 10.40 20.83
C ARG A 109 -13.08 11.89 20.93
N TYR A 110 -12.51 12.47 19.87
CA TYR A 110 -12.25 13.90 19.83
C TYR A 110 -13.59 14.62 19.92
N ARG A 111 -13.82 15.32 21.05
CA ARG A 111 -15.05 16.05 21.32
C ARG A 111 -14.72 17.52 21.11
N ILE A 112 -15.11 18.05 19.95
CA ILE A 112 -15.23 19.50 19.72
C ILE A 112 -16.56 19.94 20.31
#